data_AF-A0A9E3NZS7-F1
#
_entry.id   AF-A0A9E3NZS7-F1
#
_cell.length_a   1.000
_cell.length_b   1.000
_cell.length_c   1.000
_cell.angle_alpha   90.00
_cell.angle_beta   90.00
_cell.angle_gamma   90.00
#
_symmetry.space_group_name_H-M   'P 1'
#
loop_
_entity.id
_entity.type
_entity.pdbx_description
1 polymer ?
#
loop_
_entity_poly.entity_id
_entity_poly.type
_entity_poly.pdbx_seq_one_letter_code
_entity_poly.pdbx_strand_id
1 'polypeptide(L)'
;MRTFVLVGSCLLASVACSASLSSADRFGAGEATGPDAGFAPPSEQDPEGGVGRIEANGIVLVHAASFPAFRVCFVGLAAERAIPNDDVMPESNVAGVEIGTAVRLAPRKEPLGEAFVFEERALRSTPLRDASCSDLLSGTFRSNAIAVGEVTADVSRGVHLLVLAGCRGALADPYASVERCGPTWNPTSGNLALTTLPLPAYAAPGEGRLGVQIVQLSQGIAHRAGDRALGVAFGPLDDAGAPFVEGPLPFGAPLPSVPATLEIPNELTDFDTTGVEVSVARSGDGGVADSGDPDREILFRQSLADIQRRSAPRALPPDWYRAPSSYVVLALGEHDPRDPDGGGPDDDERRALHLVALPLAEPDAGR
;
A
#
# COMPACT_ATOMS: atom_id res chain seq x y z
N MET A 1 24.98 -49.74 43.27
CA MET A 1 24.68 -50.04 41.86
C MET A 1 24.63 -48.73 41.11
N ARG A 2 25.60 -48.48 40.23
CA ARG A 2 25.68 -47.29 39.38
C ARG A 2 25.29 -47.73 37.97
N THR A 3 24.20 -47.18 37.45
CA THR A 3 23.72 -47.43 36.10
C THR A 3 24.29 -46.34 35.20
N PHE A 4 25.20 -46.72 34.29
CA PHE A 4 25.61 -45.88 33.17
C PHE A 4 24.59 -46.05 32.05
N VAL A 5 24.03 -44.94 31.56
CA VAL A 5 23.29 -44.90 30.29
C VAL A 5 24.16 -44.11 29.30
N LEU A 6 24.44 -44.77 28.18
CA LEU A 6 25.14 -44.27 27.01
C LEU A 6 24.15 -44.43 25.83
N VAL A 7 24.43 -43.75 24.72
CA VAL A 7 23.71 -43.72 23.41
C VAL A 7 22.80 -42.47 23.28
N GLY A 8 22.92 -41.64 22.24
CA GLY A 8 23.77 -41.66 21.06
C GLY A 8 23.50 -40.41 20.20
N SER A 9 24.56 -39.85 19.61
CA SER A 9 24.49 -38.66 18.75
C SER A 9 24.06 -39.03 17.33
N CYS A 10 22.97 -38.43 16.85
CA CYS A 10 22.61 -38.43 15.42
C CYS A 10 23.37 -37.31 14.70
N LEU A 11 24.26 -37.70 13.78
CA LEU A 11 24.81 -36.82 12.75
C LEU A 11 23.81 -36.73 11.59
N LEU A 12 23.17 -35.57 11.42
CA LEU A 12 22.40 -35.25 10.22
C LEU A 12 23.33 -34.54 9.22
N ALA A 13 23.54 -35.17 8.07
CA ALA A 13 24.23 -34.60 6.92
C ALA A 13 23.31 -33.58 6.23
N SER A 14 23.80 -32.37 6.06
CA SER A 14 23.15 -31.30 5.29
C SER A 14 23.34 -31.53 3.79
N VAL A 15 22.24 -31.73 3.07
CA VAL A 15 22.20 -31.66 1.61
C VAL A 15 21.93 -30.20 1.23
N ALA A 16 22.92 -29.51 0.68
CA ALA A 16 22.76 -28.19 0.08
C ALA A 16 22.14 -28.35 -1.32
N CYS A 17 20.82 -28.11 -1.43
CA CYS A 17 20.17 -27.89 -2.71
C CYS A 17 20.15 -26.38 -3.00
N SER A 18 21.02 -25.94 -3.91
CA SER A 18 20.93 -24.63 -4.54
C SER A 18 19.79 -24.66 -5.56
N ALA A 19 18.59 -24.26 -5.16
CA ALA A 19 17.47 -24.06 -6.07
C ALA A 19 17.40 -22.59 -6.47
N SER A 20 17.88 -22.28 -7.68
CA SER A 20 17.62 -21.03 -8.37
C SER A 20 16.14 -21.02 -8.79
N LEU A 21 15.28 -20.44 -7.97
CA LEU A 21 13.86 -20.25 -8.29
C LEU A 21 13.69 -18.94 -9.06
N SER A 22 13.65 -19.00 -10.38
CA SER A 22 13.11 -17.93 -11.22
C SER A 22 11.61 -17.79 -10.90
N SER A 23 11.25 -16.77 -10.12
CA SER A 23 9.86 -16.43 -9.79
C SER A 23 9.50 -15.11 -10.48
N ALA A 24 9.37 -15.16 -11.80
CA ALA A 24 8.52 -14.23 -12.54
C ALA A 24 7.22 -15.00 -12.85
N ASP A 25 6.06 -14.34 -12.78
CA ASP A 25 4.70 -14.89 -13.02
C ASP A 25 3.93 -15.44 -11.80
N ARG A 26 4.04 -14.84 -10.60
CA ARG A 26 3.20 -15.23 -9.44
C ARG A 26 2.07 -14.28 -9.02
N PHE A 27 1.89 -13.17 -9.73
CA PHE A 27 0.58 -12.49 -9.73
C PHE A 27 -0.11 -12.84 -11.04
N GLY A 28 -0.86 -13.93 -11.01
CA GLY A 28 -1.92 -14.08 -11.99
C GLY A 28 -2.85 -12.89 -11.81
N ALA A 29 -2.75 -11.90 -12.69
CA ALA A 29 -3.90 -11.07 -13.01
C ALA A 29 -4.99 -12.07 -13.39
N GLY A 30 -5.89 -12.37 -12.45
CA GLY A 30 -7.02 -13.21 -12.73
C GLY A 30 -7.79 -12.53 -13.85
N GLU A 31 -7.73 -13.12 -15.04
CA GLU A 31 -8.57 -12.75 -16.16
C GLU A 31 -10.00 -13.10 -15.73
N ALA A 32 -10.66 -12.11 -15.11
CA ALA A 32 -12.00 -12.22 -14.59
C ALA A 32 -12.96 -12.37 -15.78
N THR A 33 -13.13 -13.61 -16.24
CA THR A 33 -14.18 -14.01 -17.16
C THR A 33 -15.49 -14.14 -16.38
N GLY A 34 -15.94 -13.02 -15.80
CA GLY A 34 -17.30 -12.86 -15.32
C GLY A 34 -18.25 -12.60 -16.49
N PRO A 35 -19.50 -13.06 -16.45
CA PRO A 35 -20.47 -12.76 -17.50
C PRO A 35 -20.68 -11.25 -17.61
N ASP A 36 -20.61 -10.72 -18.84
CA ASP A 36 -20.84 -9.32 -19.21
C ASP A 36 -22.16 -8.78 -18.62
N ALA A 37 -22.09 -8.19 -17.42
CA ALA A 37 -23.07 -7.21 -16.99
C ALA A 37 -22.76 -5.95 -17.78
N GLY A 38 -23.49 -5.75 -18.88
CA GLY A 38 -23.31 -4.62 -19.80
C GLY A 38 -23.41 -3.27 -19.10
N PHE A 39 -22.27 -2.78 -18.60
CA PHE A 39 -22.05 -1.38 -18.34
C PHE A 39 -21.82 -0.74 -19.71
N ALA A 40 -22.85 -0.07 -20.22
CA ALA A 40 -22.63 0.90 -21.29
C ALA A 40 -21.57 1.90 -20.76
N PRO A 41 -20.46 2.14 -21.49
CA PRO A 41 -19.56 3.21 -21.10
C PRO A 41 -20.39 4.50 -21.02
N PRO A 42 -20.31 5.26 -19.92
CA PRO A 42 -20.95 6.56 -19.87
C PRO A 42 -20.45 7.34 -21.09
N SER A 43 -21.39 7.80 -21.91
CA SER A 43 -21.09 8.71 -23.00
C SER A 43 -20.21 9.83 -22.48
N GLU A 44 -19.05 10.06 -23.10
CA GLU A 44 -18.18 11.23 -22.93
C GLU A 44 -18.99 12.49 -23.30
N GLN A 45 -19.89 12.90 -22.40
CA GLN A 45 -20.31 14.28 -22.30
C GLN A 45 -19.37 14.88 -21.29
N ASP A 46 -18.40 15.65 -21.77
CA ASP A 46 -17.59 16.52 -20.93
C ASP A 46 -18.54 17.35 -20.06
N PRO A 47 -18.65 17.10 -18.74
CA PRO A 47 -19.28 18.08 -17.89
C PRO A 47 -18.43 19.35 -18.01
N GLU A 48 -19.06 20.49 -18.26
CA GLU A 48 -18.41 21.80 -18.17
C GLU A 48 -17.78 21.91 -16.76
N GLY A 49 -16.49 21.56 -16.63
CA GLY A 49 -15.80 21.38 -15.34
C GLY A 49 -15.08 20.03 -15.15
N GLY A 50 -15.02 19.16 -16.17
CA GLY A 50 -14.34 17.86 -16.10
C GLY A 50 -12.85 17.94 -15.77
N VAL A 51 -12.40 17.06 -14.89
CA VAL A 51 -10.99 16.94 -14.51
C VAL A 51 -10.21 16.34 -15.70
N GLY A 52 -9.53 17.19 -16.48
CA GLY A 52 -8.77 16.74 -17.65
C GLY A 52 -7.56 15.88 -17.27
N ARG A 53 -7.23 14.86 -18.08
CA ARG A 53 -5.98 14.09 -17.89
C ARG A 53 -4.76 14.95 -18.17
N ILE A 54 -3.70 14.76 -17.38
CA ILE A 54 -2.43 15.47 -17.55
C ILE A 54 -1.27 14.48 -17.67
N GLU A 55 -0.16 14.95 -18.25
CA GLU A 55 1.10 14.22 -18.16
C GLU A 55 1.80 14.60 -16.85
N ALA A 56 1.97 13.62 -15.97
CA ALA A 56 2.76 13.74 -14.74
C ALA A 56 3.73 12.57 -14.64
N ASN A 57 4.88 12.79 -14.02
CA ASN A 57 5.88 11.76 -13.80
C ASN A 57 6.15 11.60 -12.31
N GLY A 58 6.12 10.37 -11.84
CA GLY A 58 6.38 10.10 -10.42
C GLY A 58 6.42 8.62 -10.13
N ILE A 59 7.21 8.26 -9.13
CA ILE A 59 7.20 6.92 -8.55
C ILE A 59 6.79 7.08 -7.09
N VAL A 60 5.85 6.26 -6.64
CA VAL A 60 5.49 6.19 -5.23
C VAL A 60 5.70 4.77 -4.74
N LEU A 61 6.59 4.61 -3.76
CA LEU A 61 6.80 3.35 -3.08
C LEU A 61 5.80 3.25 -1.92
N VAL A 62 4.90 2.27 -1.97
CA VAL A 62 3.83 2.05 -0.99
C VAL A 62 4.11 0.80 -0.19
N HIS A 63 3.99 0.89 1.14
CA HIS A 63 4.03 -0.26 2.00
C HIS A 63 2.64 -0.87 2.13
N ALA A 64 2.39 -1.96 1.38
CA ALA A 64 1.17 -2.75 1.38
C ALA A 64 1.32 -4.20 1.90
N ALA A 65 2.40 -4.48 2.62
CA ALA A 65 2.73 -5.82 3.11
C ALA A 65 2.60 -5.97 4.62
N SER A 66 2.42 -7.21 5.08
CA SER A 66 2.80 -7.61 6.45
C SER A 66 4.31 -7.83 6.49
N PHE A 67 5.03 -6.72 6.54
CA PHE A 67 6.49 -6.69 6.60
C PHE A 67 6.89 -5.53 7.51
N PRO A 68 7.98 -5.64 8.29
CA PRO A 68 8.47 -4.49 9.04
C PRO A 68 8.82 -3.32 8.11
N ALA A 69 9.01 -2.12 8.67
CA ALA A 69 9.52 -0.98 7.90
C ALA A 69 10.74 -1.39 7.06
N PHE A 70 10.78 -0.96 5.80
CA PHE A 70 11.75 -1.48 4.84
C PHE A 70 12.46 -0.41 4.03
N ARG A 71 13.62 -0.80 3.50
CA ARG A 71 14.24 -0.15 2.35
C ARG A 71 14.33 -1.13 1.20
N VAL A 72 14.33 -0.61 -0.03
CA VAL A 72 14.44 -1.39 -1.26
C VAL A 72 15.74 -1.07 -1.98
N CYS A 73 16.33 -2.09 -2.55
CA CYS A 73 17.40 -2.00 -3.53
C CYS A 73 16.92 -2.54 -4.87
N PHE A 74 17.31 -1.83 -5.92
CA PHE A 74 17.07 -2.23 -7.30
C PHE A 74 18.41 -2.56 -7.95
N VAL A 75 18.50 -3.68 -8.67
CA VAL A 75 19.75 -4.09 -9.34
C VAL A 75 20.18 -3.07 -10.39
N GLY A 76 19.23 -2.44 -11.09
CA GLY A 76 19.50 -1.35 -12.02
C GLY A 76 20.03 -0.07 -11.34
N LEU A 77 19.87 0.06 -10.02
CA LEU A 77 20.37 1.16 -9.21
C LEU A 77 21.43 0.69 -8.20
N ALA A 78 22.27 -0.30 -8.57
CA ALA A 78 23.22 -0.91 -7.65
C ALA A 78 24.18 0.07 -6.95
N ALA A 79 24.56 1.18 -7.61
CA ALA A 79 25.43 2.19 -7.03
C ALA A 79 24.73 3.12 -6.02
N GLU A 80 23.39 3.15 -5.98
CA GLU A 80 22.64 3.97 -5.03
C GLU A 80 22.54 3.27 -3.67
N ARG A 81 22.25 4.05 -2.62
CA ARG A 81 21.88 3.50 -1.30
C ARG A 81 20.49 2.87 -1.38
N ALA A 82 20.18 1.97 -0.44
CA ALA A 82 18.83 1.47 -0.28
C ALA A 82 17.84 2.62 -0.03
N ILE A 83 16.69 2.58 -0.72
CA ILE A 83 15.70 3.67 -0.81
C ILE A 83 14.45 3.30 0.02
N PRO A 84 13.77 4.24 0.69
CA PRO A 84 14.18 5.62 0.89
C PRO A 84 15.36 5.71 1.85
N ASN A 85 16.24 6.67 1.58
CA ASN A 85 17.36 7.01 2.44
C ASN A 85 17.01 8.27 3.26
N ASP A 86 17.97 8.76 4.05
CA ASP A 86 17.77 9.93 4.92
C ASP A 86 17.42 11.23 4.16
N ASP A 87 17.66 11.28 2.84
CA ASP A 87 17.41 12.46 2.02
C ASP A 87 15.93 12.57 1.58
N VAL A 88 15.18 11.47 1.67
CA VAL A 88 13.84 11.34 1.07
C VAL A 88 12.73 11.28 2.14
N MET A 89 13.05 11.37 3.44
CA MET A 89 12.08 11.03 4.51
C MET A 89 11.66 12.16 5.47
N PRO A 90 10.35 12.27 5.82
CA PRO A 90 9.83 13.45 6.51
C PRO A 90 9.72 13.34 8.05
N GLU A 91 9.21 12.28 8.71
CA GLU A 91 9.15 12.26 10.21
C GLU A 91 9.20 10.91 10.95
N SER A 92 9.14 9.73 10.30
CA SER A 92 9.57 8.54 11.05
C SER A 92 11.06 8.75 11.32
N ASN A 93 11.52 8.64 12.57
CA ASN A 93 12.96 8.72 12.92
C ASN A 93 13.74 7.51 12.38
N VAL A 94 13.33 7.01 11.22
CA VAL A 94 13.55 5.70 10.64
C VAL A 94 13.65 5.94 9.13
N ALA A 95 14.85 5.83 8.57
CA ALA A 95 14.98 5.92 7.11
C ALA A 95 14.43 4.61 6.52
N GLY A 96 13.20 4.59 6.04
CA GLY A 96 12.50 3.42 5.48
C GLY A 96 11.01 3.68 5.31
N VAL A 97 10.35 2.92 4.45
CA VAL A 97 8.89 3.01 4.32
C VAL A 97 8.27 2.29 5.51
N GLU A 98 7.55 3.00 6.36
CA GLU A 98 6.80 2.44 7.48
C GLU A 98 5.51 1.77 6.98
N ILE A 99 4.96 0.87 7.79
CA ILE A 99 3.72 0.17 7.44
C ILE A 99 2.58 1.18 7.28
N GLY A 100 1.82 1.04 6.20
CA GLY A 100 0.69 1.92 5.90
C GLY A 100 1.13 3.33 5.51
N THR A 101 2.39 3.51 5.10
CA THR A 101 2.91 4.77 4.58
C THR A 101 3.35 4.61 3.13
N ALA A 102 3.63 5.74 2.50
CA ALA A 102 4.17 5.79 1.16
C ALA A 102 5.27 6.84 1.09
N VAL A 103 6.23 6.63 0.20
CA VAL A 103 7.31 7.58 -0.06
C VAL A 103 7.39 7.83 -1.55
N ARG A 104 7.42 9.12 -1.91
CA ARG A 104 7.63 9.52 -3.29
C ARG A 104 9.11 9.48 -3.64
N LEU A 105 9.40 8.91 -4.79
CA LEU A 105 10.73 8.85 -5.37
C LEU A 105 10.78 9.73 -6.63
N ALA A 106 11.95 10.25 -6.93
CA ALA A 106 12.19 10.94 -8.19
C ALA A 106 11.94 9.98 -9.37
N PRO A 107 11.36 10.47 -10.49
CA PRO A 107 11.25 9.68 -11.72
C PRO A 107 12.61 9.14 -12.16
N ARG A 108 12.63 7.92 -12.70
CA ARG A 108 13.87 7.22 -13.10
C ARG A 108 13.87 6.94 -14.59
N LYS A 109 14.97 7.24 -15.28
CA LYS A 109 15.12 6.95 -16.71
C LYS A 109 15.70 5.56 -16.94
N GLU A 110 16.48 5.10 -15.96
CA GLU A 110 17.11 3.80 -15.94
C GLU A 110 16.09 2.72 -15.54
N PRO A 111 16.17 1.51 -16.13
CA PRO A 111 15.34 0.38 -15.69
C PRO A 111 15.72 -0.01 -14.26
N LEU A 112 14.73 -0.25 -13.41
CA LEU A 112 14.94 -0.64 -12.02
C LEU A 112 15.41 -2.10 -11.89
N GLY A 113 14.81 -3.03 -12.63
CA GLY A 113 15.19 -4.45 -12.62
C GLY A 113 14.81 -5.17 -11.32
N GLU A 114 15.57 -6.20 -10.94
CA GLU A 114 15.30 -7.02 -9.75
C GLU A 114 15.29 -6.17 -8.48
N ALA A 115 14.29 -6.40 -7.64
CA ALA A 115 14.06 -5.68 -6.40
C ALA A 115 14.29 -6.57 -5.18
N PHE A 116 15.01 -6.02 -4.20
CA PHE A 116 15.30 -6.66 -2.92
C PHE A 116 14.90 -5.74 -1.79
N VAL A 117 14.13 -6.24 -0.83
CA VAL A 117 13.82 -5.49 0.40
C VAL A 117 14.69 -5.93 1.55
N PHE A 118 14.99 -4.97 2.41
CA PHE A 118 15.70 -5.15 3.67
C PHE A 118 14.84 -4.58 4.77
N GLU A 119 14.74 -5.30 5.89
CA GLU A 119 14.19 -4.73 7.12
C GLU A 119 15.04 -3.53 7.52
N GLU A 120 14.40 -2.38 7.73
CA GLU A 120 15.10 -1.13 8.03
C GLU A 120 15.96 -1.26 9.29
N ARG A 121 15.45 -1.97 10.30
CA ARG A 121 16.18 -2.24 11.55
C ARG A 121 17.51 -2.93 11.30
N ALA A 122 17.60 -3.80 10.30
CA ALA A 122 18.84 -4.49 9.94
C ALA A 122 19.86 -3.55 9.30
N LEU A 123 19.43 -2.42 8.73
CA LEU A 123 20.28 -1.41 8.09
C LEU A 123 20.69 -0.26 9.00
N ARG A 124 20.13 -0.15 10.21
CA ARG A 124 20.43 0.96 11.13
C ARG A 124 21.87 1.02 11.62
N SER A 125 22.59 -0.11 11.63
CA SER A 125 23.98 -0.11 12.10
C SER A 125 24.90 0.57 11.08
N THR A 126 25.68 1.55 11.53
CA THR A 126 26.86 1.99 10.77
C THR A 126 27.82 0.80 10.65
N PRO A 127 28.33 0.42 9.46
CA PRO A 127 28.37 1.18 8.19
C PRO A 127 27.24 0.88 7.18
N LEU A 128 26.27 0.03 7.50
CA LEU A 128 25.23 -0.44 6.55
C LEU A 128 24.26 0.63 6.12
N ARG A 129 24.02 1.61 6.99
CA ARG A 129 23.18 2.77 6.69
C ARG A 129 23.61 3.49 5.40
N ASP A 130 24.92 3.53 5.14
CA ASP A 130 25.53 4.24 4.03
C ASP A 130 26.02 3.31 2.90
N ALA A 131 25.78 2.00 3.03
CA ALA A 131 26.17 1.03 2.02
C ALA A 131 25.35 1.20 0.73
N SER A 132 26.02 1.01 -0.40
CA SER A 132 25.33 0.94 -1.70
C SER A 132 24.54 -0.37 -1.82
N CYS A 133 23.58 -0.42 -2.72
CA CYS A 133 22.85 -1.64 -3.05
C CYS A 133 23.78 -2.75 -3.54
N SER A 134 24.86 -2.43 -4.27
CA SER A 134 25.90 -3.39 -4.63
C SER A 134 26.62 -3.97 -3.42
N ASP A 135 26.95 -3.16 -2.41
CA ASP A 135 27.61 -3.64 -1.20
C ASP A 135 26.69 -4.55 -0.39
N LEU A 136 25.41 -4.16 -0.25
CA LEU A 136 24.40 -4.94 0.45
C LEU A 136 24.13 -6.30 -0.23
N LEU A 137 24.12 -6.35 -1.56
CA LEU A 137 23.80 -7.56 -2.34
C LEU A 137 25.00 -8.48 -2.62
N SER A 138 26.22 -7.97 -2.54
CA SER A 138 27.46 -8.74 -2.74
C SER A 138 28.10 -9.24 -1.45
N GLY A 139 27.78 -8.60 -0.32
CA GLY A 139 28.43 -8.83 0.96
C GLY A 139 27.77 -9.89 1.85
N THR A 140 28.20 -9.92 3.11
CA THR A 140 27.63 -10.78 4.16
C THR A 140 26.16 -10.48 4.46
N PHE A 141 25.66 -9.31 4.05
CA PHE A 141 24.29 -8.86 4.28
C PHE A 141 23.29 -9.37 3.26
N ARG A 142 23.76 -10.07 2.21
CA ARG A 142 22.89 -10.71 1.22
C ARG A 142 21.89 -11.68 1.86
N SER A 143 22.24 -12.31 3.00
CA SER A 143 21.31 -13.18 3.74
C SER A 143 20.07 -12.46 4.27
N ASN A 144 20.13 -11.13 4.41
CA ASN A 144 19.03 -10.31 4.89
C ASN A 144 18.21 -9.73 3.73
N ALA A 145 18.67 -9.89 2.49
CA ALA A 145 17.96 -9.43 1.30
C ALA A 145 16.84 -10.41 0.97
N ILE A 146 15.63 -9.89 0.81
CA ILE A 146 14.48 -10.68 0.37
C ILE A 146 14.15 -10.23 -1.05
N ALA A 147 14.31 -11.14 -2.02
CA ALA A 147 13.90 -10.89 -3.39
C ALA A 147 12.37 -10.75 -3.44
N VAL A 148 11.88 -9.64 -4.01
CA VAL A 148 10.45 -9.32 -4.08
C VAL A 148 9.94 -9.20 -5.52
N GLY A 149 10.74 -9.63 -6.49
CA GLY A 149 10.37 -9.64 -7.91
C GLY A 149 11.23 -8.69 -8.74
N GLU A 150 10.75 -8.34 -9.93
CA GLU A 150 11.44 -7.51 -10.90
C GLU A 150 10.52 -6.40 -11.40
N VAL A 151 11.04 -5.18 -11.49
CA VAL A 151 10.34 -4.04 -12.08
C VAL A 151 10.84 -3.85 -13.51
N THR A 152 10.08 -4.37 -14.45
CA THR A 152 10.35 -4.32 -15.90
C THR A 152 9.62 -3.16 -16.61
N ALA A 153 8.63 -2.56 -15.96
CA ALA A 153 7.87 -1.45 -16.50
C ALA A 153 8.75 -0.19 -16.68
N ASP A 154 8.48 0.58 -17.74
CA ASP A 154 9.09 1.89 -17.94
C ASP A 154 8.47 2.91 -16.97
N VAL A 155 9.20 3.20 -15.90
CA VAL A 155 8.82 4.18 -14.87
C VAL A 155 9.35 5.59 -15.14
N SER A 156 9.87 5.85 -16.35
CA SER A 156 10.40 7.16 -16.74
C SER A 156 9.31 8.15 -17.13
N ARG A 157 8.11 7.65 -17.44
CA ARG A 157 6.94 8.44 -17.83
C ARG A 157 5.69 7.98 -17.11
N GLY A 158 4.82 8.91 -16.76
CA GLY A 158 3.60 8.59 -16.03
C GLY A 158 3.84 8.46 -14.52
N VAL A 159 2.76 8.23 -13.79
CA VAL A 159 2.79 7.98 -12.36
C VAL A 159 2.72 6.48 -12.14
N HIS A 160 3.63 5.95 -11.32
CA HIS A 160 3.69 4.52 -11.00
C HIS A 160 3.69 4.31 -9.49
N LEU A 161 2.81 3.44 -9.00
CA LEU A 161 2.94 2.88 -7.66
C LEU A 161 3.84 1.66 -7.71
N LEU A 162 4.86 1.63 -6.88
CA LEU A 162 5.60 0.42 -6.53
C LEU A 162 5.06 -0.07 -5.20
N VAL A 163 4.29 -1.14 -5.22
CA VAL A 163 3.55 -1.63 -4.06
C VAL A 163 4.20 -2.90 -3.54
N LEU A 164 4.81 -2.82 -2.35
CA LEU A 164 5.25 -4.02 -1.64
C LEU A 164 4.04 -4.62 -0.94
N ALA A 165 3.55 -5.78 -1.37
CA ALA A 165 2.37 -6.43 -0.81
C ALA A 165 2.61 -7.90 -0.43
N GLY A 166 1.68 -8.48 0.33
CA GLY A 166 1.72 -9.87 0.76
C GLY A 166 2.40 -10.07 2.13
N CYS A 167 2.74 -11.32 2.44
CA CYS A 167 3.31 -11.71 3.73
C CYS A 167 4.50 -12.65 3.56
N ARG A 168 5.32 -12.76 4.60
CA ARG A 168 6.37 -13.80 4.68
C ARG A 168 5.77 -15.16 4.99
N GLY A 169 6.59 -16.22 4.89
CA GLY A 169 6.19 -17.56 5.35
C GLY A 169 5.96 -17.59 6.87
N ALA A 170 5.21 -18.58 7.35
CA ALA A 170 4.73 -18.69 8.73
C ALA A 170 5.84 -18.68 9.79
N LEU A 171 7.07 -19.10 9.44
CA LEU A 171 8.21 -19.03 10.35
C LEU A 171 8.63 -17.58 10.67
N ALA A 172 8.48 -16.67 9.71
CA ALA A 172 8.87 -15.27 9.82
C ALA A 172 7.70 -14.32 10.07
N ASP A 173 6.48 -14.75 9.74
CA ASP A 173 5.23 -14.06 10.05
C ASP A 173 4.20 -15.08 10.56
N PRO A 174 4.18 -15.37 11.89
CA PRO A 174 3.32 -16.40 12.46
C PRO A 174 1.82 -16.05 12.40
N TYR A 175 1.48 -14.80 12.10
CA TYR A 175 0.12 -14.34 11.92
C TYR A 175 -0.31 -14.28 10.45
N ALA A 176 0.56 -14.70 9.52
CA ALA A 176 0.21 -14.76 8.11
C ALA A 176 -0.80 -15.90 7.86
N SER A 177 -1.79 -15.59 7.03
CA SER A 177 -2.84 -16.53 6.64
C SER A 177 -3.34 -16.21 5.22
N VAL A 178 -4.14 -17.10 4.63
CA VAL A 178 -4.75 -16.84 3.32
C VAL A 178 -5.70 -15.65 3.35
N GLU A 179 -6.42 -15.47 4.45
CA GLU A 179 -7.37 -14.37 4.67
C GLU A 179 -6.65 -13.02 4.72
N ARG A 180 -5.48 -12.98 5.37
CA ARG A 180 -4.69 -11.76 5.55
C ARG A 180 -3.84 -11.43 4.32
N CYS A 181 -3.24 -12.46 3.74
CA CYS A 181 -2.17 -12.32 2.75
C CYS A 181 -2.65 -12.60 1.33
N GLY A 182 -3.88 -13.07 1.17
CA GLY A 182 -4.48 -13.44 -0.11
C GLY A 182 -4.27 -14.93 -0.45
N PRO A 183 -5.02 -15.43 -1.47
CA PRO A 183 -5.05 -16.85 -1.86
C PRO A 183 -3.72 -17.41 -2.36
N THR A 184 -2.78 -16.56 -2.75
CA THR A 184 -1.46 -16.97 -3.23
C THR A 184 -0.45 -17.21 -2.10
N TRP A 185 -0.81 -16.93 -0.84
CA TRP A 185 0.10 -17.08 0.28
C TRP A 185 0.43 -18.55 0.57
N ASN A 186 1.70 -18.81 0.88
CA ASN A 186 2.21 -20.14 1.20
C ASN A 186 2.91 -20.12 2.57
N PRO A 187 2.67 -21.10 3.46
CA PRO A 187 3.27 -21.12 4.79
C PRO A 187 4.79 -21.26 4.82
N THR A 188 5.41 -21.80 3.76
CA THR A 188 6.87 -21.96 3.67
C THR A 188 7.52 -20.73 3.04
N SER A 189 7.02 -20.25 1.90
CA SER A 189 7.66 -19.17 1.15
C SER A 189 7.07 -17.79 1.37
N GLY A 190 5.83 -17.70 1.86
CA GLY A 190 5.03 -16.47 1.79
C GLY A 190 4.64 -16.12 0.36
N ASN A 191 4.18 -14.90 0.17
CA ASN A 191 3.87 -14.27 -1.13
C ASN A 191 4.29 -12.78 -1.19
N LEU A 192 5.23 -12.37 -0.32
CA LEU A 192 5.76 -11.01 -0.32
C LEU A 192 6.35 -10.65 -1.68
N ALA A 193 5.89 -9.57 -2.29
CA ALA A 193 6.39 -9.12 -3.59
C ALA A 193 6.10 -7.65 -3.87
N LEU A 194 6.89 -7.07 -4.77
CA LEU A 194 6.81 -5.71 -5.25
C LEU A 194 6.12 -5.71 -6.62
N THR A 195 4.99 -5.02 -6.71
CA THR A 195 4.21 -4.90 -7.95
C THR A 195 4.22 -3.46 -8.44
N THR A 196 4.12 -3.28 -9.76
CA THR A 196 4.05 -1.95 -10.38
C THR A 196 2.64 -1.70 -10.88
N LEU A 197 2.01 -0.61 -10.43
CA LEU A 197 0.67 -0.21 -10.85
C LEU A 197 0.75 1.17 -11.52
N PRO A 198 0.41 1.30 -12.82
CA PRO A 198 0.33 2.59 -13.47
C PRO A 198 -0.90 3.36 -12.96
N LEU A 199 -0.74 4.67 -12.74
CA LEU A 199 -1.81 5.56 -12.31
C LEU A 199 -2.09 6.65 -13.35
N PRO A 200 -3.37 6.89 -13.71
CA PRO A 200 -3.76 7.95 -14.66
C PRO A 200 -3.77 9.35 -14.03
N ALA A 201 -2.80 10.22 -14.32
CA ALA A 201 -2.80 11.56 -13.75
C ALA A 201 -3.91 12.48 -14.30
N TYR A 202 -4.50 13.29 -13.43
CA TYR A 202 -5.60 14.22 -13.71
C TYR A 202 -5.24 15.64 -13.24
N ALA A 203 -5.87 16.66 -13.79
CA ALA A 203 -5.69 18.04 -13.33
C ALA A 203 -6.29 18.25 -11.92
N ALA A 204 -5.94 19.36 -11.26
CA ALA A 204 -6.64 19.76 -10.04
C ALA A 204 -8.09 20.20 -10.37
N PRO A 205 -9.10 19.87 -9.55
CA PRO A 205 -10.48 20.31 -9.77
C PRO A 205 -10.75 21.78 -9.41
N GLY A 206 -9.72 22.54 -9.00
CA GLY A 206 -9.83 23.95 -8.57
C GLY A 206 -9.62 24.15 -7.07
N GLU A 207 -9.68 25.40 -6.62
CA GLU A 207 -9.51 25.75 -5.20
C GLU A 207 -10.60 25.14 -4.32
N GLY A 208 -10.21 24.69 -3.11
CA GLY A 208 -11.14 24.11 -2.13
C GLY A 208 -11.71 22.74 -2.52
N ARG A 209 -11.16 22.11 -3.57
CA ARG A 209 -11.63 20.82 -4.08
C ARG A 209 -10.49 19.82 -4.21
N LEU A 210 -10.79 18.56 -3.91
CA LEU A 210 -9.86 17.44 -3.99
C LEU A 210 -10.38 16.42 -5.00
N GLY A 211 -9.60 16.12 -6.02
CA GLY A 211 -9.92 15.06 -6.97
C GLY A 211 -9.39 13.74 -6.43
N VAL A 212 -10.26 12.81 -6.04
CA VAL A 212 -9.92 11.57 -5.36
C VAL A 212 -10.22 10.34 -6.21
N GLN A 213 -9.24 9.45 -6.29
CA GLN A 213 -9.44 8.05 -6.65
C GLN A 213 -8.88 7.16 -5.54
N ILE A 214 -9.55 6.04 -5.31
CA ILE A 214 -9.21 5.01 -4.34
C ILE A 214 -8.50 3.86 -5.03
N VAL A 215 -7.33 3.49 -4.54
CA VAL A 215 -6.65 2.25 -4.90
C VAL A 215 -6.67 1.33 -3.68
N GLN A 216 -7.36 0.20 -3.79
CA GLN A 216 -7.45 -0.82 -2.75
C GLN A 216 -6.22 -1.73 -2.81
N LEU A 217 -5.43 -1.80 -1.74
CA LEU A 217 -4.23 -2.65 -1.67
C LEU A 217 -4.24 -3.62 -0.47
N SER A 218 -5.37 -3.77 0.24
CA SER A 218 -5.48 -4.63 1.44
C SER A 218 -6.18 -5.96 1.14
N GLN A 219 -5.43 -7.06 1.07
CA GLN A 219 -6.04 -8.39 0.89
C GLN A 219 -7.04 -8.74 2.01
N GLY A 220 -6.76 -8.32 3.26
CA GLY A 220 -7.66 -8.52 4.39
C GLY A 220 -9.03 -7.84 4.23
N ILE A 221 -9.08 -6.65 3.61
CA ILE A 221 -10.35 -5.97 3.32
C ILE A 221 -11.11 -6.66 2.20
N ALA A 222 -10.41 -7.07 1.14
CA ALA A 222 -11.04 -7.83 0.06
C ALA A 222 -11.66 -9.13 0.61
N HIS A 223 -10.94 -9.84 1.48
CA HIS A 223 -11.45 -11.02 2.16
C HIS A 223 -12.65 -10.70 3.08
N ARG A 224 -12.56 -9.65 3.90
CA ARG A 224 -13.64 -9.23 4.82
C ARG A 224 -14.90 -8.81 4.07
N ALA A 225 -14.75 -8.10 2.96
CA ALA A 225 -15.86 -7.74 2.09
C ALA A 225 -16.53 -8.98 1.53
N GLY A 226 -15.74 -9.96 1.07
CA GLY A 226 -16.25 -11.11 0.33
C GLY A 226 -17.00 -10.60 -0.91
N ASP A 227 -18.25 -11.04 -1.07
CA ASP A 227 -19.11 -10.60 -2.18
C ASP A 227 -19.90 -9.31 -1.87
N ARG A 228 -19.72 -8.73 -0.68
CA ARG A 228 -20.45 -7.53 -0.24
C ARG A 228 -19.83 -6.27 -0.84
N ALA A 229 -20.66 -5.27 -1.14
CA ALA A 229 -20.20 -3.99 -1.63
C ALA A 229 -19.40 -3.24 -0.55
N LEU A 230 -18.19 -2.80 -0.92
CA LEU A 230 -17.42 -1.82 -0.16
C LEU A 230 -17.94 -0.43 -0.51
N GLY A 231 -18.04 0.42 0.49
CA GLY A 231 -18.39 1.83 0.36
C GLY A 231 -17.24 2.69 0.88
N VAL A 232 -16.87 3.70 0.11
CA VAL A 232 -15.94 4.75 0.55
C VAL A 232 -16.68 6.07 0.53
N ALA A 233 -16.87 6.65 1.71
CA ALA A 233 -17.54 7.93 1.91
C ALA A 233 -16.54 9.00 2.37
N PHE A 234 -16.92 10.26 2.21
CA PHE A 234 -16.09 11.39 2.58
C PHE A 234 -16.96 12.52 3.15
N GLY A 235 -16.52 13.07 4.28
CA GLY A 235 -17.23 14.15 4.96
C GLY A 235 -16.85 14.21 6.44
N PRO A 236 -17.69 14.83 7.29
CA PRO A 236 -17.55 14.76 8.74
C PRO A 236 -17.54 13.29 9.19
N LEU A 237 -16.55 12.87 10.00
CA LEU A 237 -16.38 11.46 10.38
C LEU A 237 -17.54 10.91 11.24
N ASP A 238 -18.31 11.79 11.88
CA ASP A 238 -19.51 11.41 12.62
C ASP A 238 -20.75 11.27 11.73
N ASP A 239 -20.69 11.75 10.48
CA ASP A 239 -21.79 11.76 9.51
C ASP A 239 -21.23 11.83 8.07
N ALA A 240 -20.49 10.80 7.65
CA ALA A 240 -19.68 10.82 6.42
C ALA A 240 -20.51 10.85 5.11
N GLY A 241 -21.83 10.92 5.20
CA GLY A 241 -22.73 10.98 4.06
C GLY A 241 -22.72 9.72 3.18
N ALA A 242 -23.15 9.87 1.94
CA ALA A 242 -23.19 8.82 0.93
C ALA A 242 -21.78 8.43 0.45
N PRO A 243 -21.52 7.13 0.18
CA PRO A 243 -20.29 6.72 -0.49
C PRO A 243 -20.13 7.37 -1.88
N PHE A 244 -18.95 7.92 -2.16
CA PHE A 244 -18.59 8.38 -3.51
C PHE A 244 -17.99 7.26 -4.36
N VAL A 245 -17.61 6.13 -3.74
CA VAL A 245 -17.35 4.85 -4.40
C VAL A 245 -18.16 3.77 -3.71
N GLU A 246 -18.88 2.98 -4.50
CA GLU A 246 -19.65 1.84 -4.00
C GLU A 246 -19.55 0.65 -4.95
N GLY A 247 -19.40 -0.55 -4.38
CA GLY A 247 -19.40 -1.81 -5.09
C GLY A 247 -18.14 -2.65 -4.85
N PRO A 248 -17.77 -3.55 -5.79
CA PRO A 248 -16.52 -4.27 -5.71
C PRO A 248 -15.35 -3.30 -5.88
N LEU A 249 -14.39 -3.32 -4.95
CA LEU A 249 -13.12 -2.59 -5.07
C LEU A 249 -12.03 -3.59 -5.49
N PRO A 250 -11.66 -3.67 -6.79
CA PRO A 250 -10.61 -4.58 -7.23
C PRO A 250 -9.27 -4.15 -6.64
N PHE A 251 -8.46 -5.14 -6.26
CA PHE A 251 -7.10 -4.89 -5.83
C PHE A 251 -6.31 -4.16 -6.93
N GLY A 252 -5.66 -3.05 -6.57
CA GLY A 252 -4.75 -2.31 -7.43
C GLY A 252 -5.40 -1.49 -8.55
N ALA A 253 -6.72 -1.48 -8.66
CA ALA A 253 -7.43 -0.68 -9.66
C ALA A 253 -7.94 0.64 -9.05
N PRO A 254 -7.64 1.81 -9.66
CA PRO A 254 -8.16 3.08 -9.18
C PRO A 254 -9.66 3.22 -9.45
N LEU A 255 -10.42 3.60 -8.42
CA LEU A 255 -11.87 3.85 -8.50
C LEU A 255 -12.26 5.20 -7.85
N PRO A 256 -13.19 5.98 -8.46
CA PRO A 256 -13.79 5.74 -9.77
C PRO A 256 -12.73 5.88 -10.87
N SER A 257 -13.03 5.47 -12.11
CA SER A 257 -12.09 5.57 -13.24
C SER A 257 -11.70 7.02 -13.57
N VAL A 258 -12.58 7.96 -13.24
CA VAL A 258 -12.36 9.40 -13.20
C VAL A 258 -12.42 9.86 -11.73
N PRO A 259 -11.55 10.77 -11.28
CA PRO A 259 -11.56 11.21 -9.88
C PRO A 259 -12.90 11.81 -9.46
N ALA A 260 -13.38 11.38 -8.29
CA ALA A 260 -14.48 12.05 -7.61
C ALA A 260 -13.99 13.42 -7.12
N THR A 261 -14.80 14.46 -7.26
CA THR A 261 -14.45 15.79 -6.74
C THR A 261 -15.10 15.96 -5.37
N LEU A 262 -14.27 16.12 -4.34
CA LEU A 262 -14.67 16.26 -2.95
C LEU A 262 -14.37 17.68 -2.47
N GLU A 263 -15.24 18.25 -1.64
CA GLU A 263 -15.01 19.57 -1.03
C GLU A 263 -14.12 19.42 0.20
N ILE A 264 -13.01 20.15 0.26
CA ILE A 264 -12.12 20.11 1.43
C ILE A 264 -12.39 21.29 2.36
N PRO A 265 -12.23 21.09 3.68
CA PRO A 265 -12.36 22.19 4.62
C PRO A 265 -11.29 23.27 4.38
N ASN A 266 -11.63 24.50 4.76
CA ASN A 266 -10.70 25.64 4.69
C ASN A 266 -10.02 25.92 6.04
N GLU A 267 -10.65 25.54 7.14
CA GLU A 267 -10.14 25.75 8.50
C GLU A 267 -9.33 24.54 8.96
N LEU A 268 -8.17 24.79 9.56
CA LEU A 268 -7.25 23.71 9.99
C LEU A 268 -7.90 22.74 10.98
N THR A 269 -8.78 23.24 11.85
CA THR A 269 -9.49 22.44 12.85
C THR A 269 -10.44 21.42 12.25
N ASP A 270 -10.96 21.68 11.05
CA ASP A 270 -11.95 20.82 10.41
C ASP A 270 -11.28 19.62 9.74
N PHE A 271 -9.96 19.64 9.51
CA PHE A 271 -9.20 18.50 8.98
C PHE A 271 -9.12 17.33 9.98
N ASP A 272 -9.30 17.59 11.28
CA ASP A 272 -9.31 16.56 12.33
C ASP A 272 -10.65 15.82 12.39
N THR A 273 -11.75 16.47 11.97
CA THR A 273 -13.11 15.93 12.04
C THR A 273 -13.67 15.55 10.67
N THR A 274 -13.04 16.00 9.59
CA THR A 274 -13.39 15.64 8.20
C THR A 274 -12.43 14.57 7.69
N GLY A 275 -12.94 13.55 7.02
CA GLY A 275 -12.11 12.46 6.55
C GLY A 275 -12.83 11.48 5.66
N VAL A 276 -12.27 10.27 5.62
CA VAL A 276 -12.77 9.16 4.81
C VAL A 276 -13.29 8.08 5.73
N GLU A 277 -14.45 7.53 5.38
CA GLU A 277 -15.03 6.33 5.99
C GLU A 277 -15.01 5.18 4.98
N VAL A 278 -14.58 4.01 5.44
CA VAL A 278 -14.68 2.75 4.70
C VAL A 278 -15.69 1.86 5.41
N SER A 279 -16.68 1.39 4.67
CA SER A 279 -17.74 0.53 5.19
C SER A 279 -18.05 -0.63 4.24
N VAL A 280 -18.74 -1.64 4.75
CA VAL A 280 -19.25 -2.77 3.96
C VAL A 280 -20.74 -2.94 4.24
N ALA A 281 -21.51 -3.31 3.22
CA ALA A 281 -22.93 -3.65 3.41
C ALA A 281 -23.09 -4.81 4.42
N ARG A 282 -24.10 -4.78 5.31
CA ARG A 282 -24.35 -5.90 6.26
C ARG A 282 -25.06 -7.09 5.62
N SER A 283 -25.96 -6.88 4.66
CA SER A 283 -26.69 -7.94 3.97
C SER A 283 -26.05 -8.27 2.62
N GLY A 284 -26.03 -9.57 2.27
CA GLY A 284 -25.57 -10.09 0.98
C GLY A 284 -26.62 -9.97 -0.13
N ASP A 285 -27.61 -9.09 0.05
CA ASP A 285 -28.51 -8.72 -1.03
C ASP A 285 -27.63 -7.90 -1.97
N GLY A 286 -27.10 -8.53 -3.02
CA GLY A 286 -26.20 -7.91 -4.01
C GLY A 286 -26.83 -6.75 -4.81
N GLY A 287 -27.86 -6.11 -4.27
CA GLY A 287 -28.34 -4.81 -4.69
C GLY A 287 -27.41 -3.72 -4.18
N VAL A 288 -27.20 -2.70 -5.01
CA VAL A 288 -26.60 -1.43 -4.60
C VAL A 288 -27.52 -0.86 -3.51
N ALA A 289 -27.02 -0.74 -2.28
CA ALA A 289 -27.79 -0.14 -1.20
C ALA A 289 -28.06 1.32 -1.56
N ASP A 290 -29.28 1.81 -1.33
CA ASP A 290 -29.52 3.25 -1.44
C ASP A 290 -28.57 3.99 -0.48
N SER A 291 -28.00 5.11 -0.93
CA SER A 291 -26.80 5.76 -0.39
C SER A 291 -26.98 6.46 0.98
N GLY A 292 -27.86 5.95 1.83
CA GLY A 292 -28.08 6.36 3.22
C GLY A 292 -28.55 5.20 4.10
N ASP A 293 -28.31 3.96 3.67
CA ASP A 293 -28.72 2.76 4.41
C ASP A 293 -28.01 2.68 5.78
N PRO A 294 -28.74 2.73 6.92
CA PRO A 294 -28.16 2.56 8.25
C PRO A 294 -27.55 1.16 8.47
N ASP A 295 -27.75 0.21 7.54
CA ASP A 295 -27.26 -1.16 7.62
C ASP A 295 -25.84 -1.37 7.06
N ARG A 296 -24.95 -0.38 7.16
CA ARG A 296 -23.53 -0.55 6.87
C ARG A 296 -22.71 -0.85 8.11
N GLU A 297 -21.76 -1.77 7.97
CA GLU A 297 -20.71 -2.02 8.95
C GLU A 297 -19.53 -1.10 8.63
N ILE A 298 -19.26 -0.14 9.51
CA ILE A 298 -18.08 0.71 9.41
C ILE A 298 -16.85 -0.14 9.71
N LEU A 299 -15.95 -0.22 8.73
CA LEU A 299 -14.69 -0.93 8.87
C LEU A 299 -13.59 -0.01 9.40
N PHE A 300 -13.60 1.26 8.98
CA PHE A 300 -12.53 2.20 9.28
C PHE A 300 -12.93 3.65 9.04
N ARG A 301 -12.31 4.55 9.79
CA ARG A 301 -12.41 6.01 9.63
C ARG A 301 -11.03 6.62 9.81
N GLN A 302 -10.69 7.61 8.99
CA GLN A 302 -9.45 8.37 9.17
C GLN A 302 -9.65 9.82 8.75
N SER A 303 -9.21 10.74 9.61
CA SER A 303 -9.28 12.18 9.35
C SER A 303 -8.28 12.60 8.27
N LEU A 304 -8.56 13.71 7.60
CA LEU A 304 -7.62 14.28 6.63
C LEU A 304 -6.30 14.69 7.29
N ALA A 305 -6.32 15.15 8.55
CA ALA A 305 -5.11 15.44 9.31
C ALA A 305 -4.27 14.18 9.53
N ASP A 306 -4.90 13.05 9.87
CA ASP A 306 -4.21 11.77 10.04
C ASP A 306 -3.65 11.24 8.72
N ILE A 307 -4.44 11.31 7.63
CA ILE A 307 -4.00 10.92 6.28
C ILE A 307 -2.78 11.76 5.86
N GLN A 308 -2.83 13.08 6.05
CA GLN A 308 -1.72 13.97 5.71
C GLN A 308 -0.49 13.67 6.58
N ARG A 309 -0.65 13.48 7.90
CA ARG A 309 0.45 13.12 8.80
C ARG A 309 1.16 11.84 8.37
N ARG A 310 0.42 10.83 7.89
CA ARG A 310 1.02 9.57 7.39
C ARG A 310 1.68 9.71 6.02
N SER A 311 1.24 10.68 5.22
CA SER A 311 1.67 10.83 3.82
C SER A 311 2.81 11.83 3.63
N ALA A 312 2.74 12.97 4.33
CA ALA A 312 3.72 14.04 4.26
C ALA A 312 3.74 14.87 5.56
N PRO A 313 4.25 14.33 6.67
CA PRO A 313 4.06 14.90 8.00
C PRO A 313 4.59 16.34 8.20
N ARG A 314 5.55 16.77 7.37
CA ARG A 314 6.07 18.15 7.40
C ARG A 314 5.20 19.18 6.68
N ALA A 315 4.22 18.74 5.89
CA ALA A 315 3.31 19.62 5.18
C ALA A 315 2.18 20.07 6.12
N LEU A 316 1.58 21.23 5.86
CA LEU A 316 0.31 21.59 6.47
C LEU A 316 -0.83 20.99 5.63
N PRO A 317 -1.91 20.47 6.23
CA PRO A 317 -3.03 19.89 5.49
C PRO A 317 -3.58 20.78 4.38
N PRO A 318 -3.84 22.10 4.59
CA PRO A 318 -4.38 22.94 3.53
C PRO A 318 -3.48 23.01 2.29
N ASP A 319 -2.17 23.16 2.47
CA ASP A 319 -1.22 23.27 1.36
C ASP A 319 -1.06 21.92 0.64
N TRP A 320 -1.06 20.84 1.41
CA TRP A 320 -0.94 19.48 0.89
C TRP A 320 -2.12 19.08 0.00
N TYR A 321 -3.35 19.31 0.47
CA TYR A 321 -4.55 18.92 -0.27
C TYR A 321 -4.90 19.88 -1.43
N ARG A 322 -4.24 21.03 -1.50
CA ARG A 322 -4.32 21.96 -2.65
C ARG A 322 -3.36 21.61 -3.78
N ALA A 323 -2.41 20.68 -3.58
CA ALA A 323 -1.48 20.27 -4.62
C ALA A 323 -2.23 19.66 -5.82
N PRO A 324 -1.73 19.84 -7.07
CA PRO A 324 -2.38 19.27 -8.24
C PRO A 324 -2.44 17.75 -8.18
N SER A 325 -3.66 17.21 -8.23
CA SER A 325 -4.05 15.78 -8.23
C SER A 325 -3.58 14.96 -7.03
N SER A 326 -4.56 14.44 -6.29
CA SER A 326 -4.35 13.68 -5.06
C SER A 326 -5.05 12.33 -5.14
N TYR A 327 -4.30 11.25 -5.30
CA TYR A 327 -4.87 9.93 -5.03
C TYR A 327 -5.05 9.74 -3.53
N VAL A 328 -6.09 9.01 -3.13
CA VAL A 328 -6.16 8.43 -1.80
C VAL A 328 -5.96 6.93 -1.96
N VAL A 329 -4.81 6.42 -1.56
CA VAL A 329 -4.51 4.99 -1.61
C VAL A 329 -4.92 4.35 -0.28
N LEU A 330 -5.78 3.34 -0.38
CA LEU A 330 -6.16 2.48 0.74
C LEU A 330 -5.12 1.36 0.84
N ALA A 331 -4.03 1.67 1.55
CA ALA A 331 -2.78 0.93 1.44
C ALA A 331 -2.80 -0.40 2.21
N LEU A 332 -3.30 -0.43 3.45
CA LEU A 332 -3.14 -1.62 4.30
C LEU A 332 -4.06 -1.68 5.47
N GLY A 333 -4.56 -2.87 5.80
CA GLY A 333 -4.76 -3.29 7.19
C GLY A 333 -5.78 -4.38 7.39
N GLU A 334 -5.65 -5.06 8.52
CA GLU A 334 -6.67 -5.90 9.12
C GLU A 334 -7.71 -4.98 9.76
N HIS A 335 -8.99 -5.27 9.52
CA HIS A 335 -10.11 -4.53 10.11
C HIS A 335 -10.19 -4.67 11.65
N ASP A 336 -9.51 -5.66 12.23
CA ASP A 336 -9.49 -5.93 13.66
C ASP A 336 -8.10 -6.48 14.05
N PRO A 337 -7.10 -5.62 14.34
CA PRO A 337 -5.73 -6.05 14.65
C PRO A 337 -5.58 -6.70 16.03
N ARG A 338 -6.65 -7.29 16.58
CA ARG A 338 -6.63 -7.95 17.89
C ARG A 338 -5.58 -9.06 17.92
N ASP A 339 -4.91 -9.14 19.05
CA ASP A 339 -4.02 -10.25 19.37
C ASP A 339 -4.83 -11.56 19.38
N PRO A 340 -4.43 -12.64 18.67
CA PRO A 340 -5.17 -13.90 18.65
C PRO A 340 -5.37 -14.54 20.04
N ASP A 341 -4.60 -14.11 21.04
CA ASP A 341 -4.71 -14.58 22.43
C ASP A 341 -5.80 -13.87 23.25
N GLY A 342 -6.58 -12.96 22.65
CA GLY A 342 -7.69 -12.27 23.31
C GLY A 342 -7.25 -11.28 24.40
N GLY A 343 -5.96 -10.93 24.41
CA GLY A 343 -5.32 -10.06 25.39
C GLY A 343 -5.56 -8.57 25.16
N GLY A 344 -6.82 -8.11 25.23
CA GLY A 344 -7.15 -6.68 25.20
C GLY A 344 -6.89 -5.96 23.87
N PRO A 345 -7.23 -4.66 23.79
CA PRO A 345 -7.00 -3.83 22.61
C PRO A 345 -5.54 -3.33 22.63
N ASP A 346 -4.59 -4.23 22.36
CA ASP A 346 -3.32 -3.78 21.78
C ASP A 346 -3.57 -3.64 20.28
N ASP A 347 -4.08 -2.47 19.90
CA ASP A 347 -4.20 -2.03 18.51
C ASP A 347 -2.78 -1.85 17.96
N ASP A 348 -2.14 -2.93 17.51
CA ASP A 348 -0.88 -2.79 16.79
C ASP A 348 -1.20 -1.98 15.52
N GLU A 349 -0.91 -0.67 15.55
CA GLU A 349 -1.13 0.23 14.41
C GLU A 349 -0.46 -0.31 13.14
N ARG A 350 0.58 -1.14 13.27
CA ARG A 350 1.25 -1.82 12.15
C ARG A 350 0.37 -2.84 11.45
N ARG A 351 -0.77 -3.21 12.03
CA ARG A 351 -1.73 -4.15 11.45
C ARG A 351 -3.06 -3.47 11.10
N ALA A 352 -3.31 -2.28 11.62
CA ALA A 352 -4.54 -1.52 11.37
C ALA A 352 -4.69 -1.07 9.91
N LEU A 353 -5.92 -0.68 9.52
CA LEU A 353 -6.18 -0.03 8.24
C LEU A 353 -5.53 1.36 8.17
N HIS A 354 -4.96 1.71 7.01
CA HIS A 354 -4.33 3.00 6.73
C HIS A 354 -4.77 3.50 5.36
N LEU A 355 -5.17 4.76 5.33
CA LEU A 355 -5.30 5.58 4.13
C LEU A 355 -4.09 6.51 4.04
N VAL A 356 -3.52 6.60 2.84
CA VAL A 356 -2.47 7.56 2.49
C VAL A 356 -2.89 8.38 1.29
N ALA A 357 -2.58 9.67 1.29
CA ALA A 357 -2.81 10.56 0.17
C ALA A 357 -1.51 10.76 -0.62
N LEU A 358 -1.56 10.63 -1.95
CA LEU A 358 -0.39 10.75 -2.82
C LEU A 358 -0.57 11.93 -3.77
N PRO A 359 0.27 12.97 -3.69
CA PRO A 359 0.26 14.05 -4.67
C PRO A 359 1.01 13.58 -5.92
N LEU A 360 0.46 13.88 -7.09
CA LEU A 360 1.11 13.51 -8.35
C LEU A 360 2.11 14.54 -8.83
N ALA A 361 1.83 15.82 -8.60
CA ALA A 361 2.78 16.89 -8.77
C ALA A 361 3.59 17.07 -7.48
N GLU A 362 4.86 17.50 -7.56
CA GLU A 362 5.49 18.04 -6.33
C GLU A 362 4.65 19.25 -5.93
N PRO A 363 4.21 19.36 -4.66
CA PRO A 363 3.64 20.60 -4.19
C PRO A 363 4.68 21.69 -4.46
N ASP A 364 4.33 22.71 -5.25
CA ASP A 364 5.21 23.86 -5.41
C ASP A 364 5.51 24.41 -4.02
N ALA A 365 6.75 24.27 -3.56
CA ALA A 365 7.16 24.62 -2.20
C ALA A 365 7.16 26.14 -1.94
N GLY A 366 6.42 26.92 -2.73
CA GLY A 366 6.31 28.38 -2.62
C GLY A 366 7.65 29.11 -2.67
N ARG A 367 8.61 28.62 -3.46
CA ARG A 367 9.94 29.26 -3.58
C ARG A 367 9.99 30.33 -4.66
#